data_AF-A0AAU3S2G0-F1
#
_entry.id   AF-A0AAU3S2G0-F1
#
_cell.length_a   1.000
_cell.length_b   1.000
_cell.length_c   1.000
_cell.angle_alpha   90.00
_cell.angle_beta   90.00
_cell.angle_gamma   90.00
#
_symmetry.space_group_name_H-M   'P 1'
#
loop_
_entity.id
_entity.type
_entity.pdbx_description
1 polymer ?
#
loop_
_entity_poly.entity_id
_entity_poly.type
_entity_poly.pdbx_seq_one_letter_code
_entity_poly.pdbx_strand_id
1 'polypeptide(L)'
;MTNDPNGPDTAYANAPEVGAEVAWIAQRATSRPISPEADREFRLRKAAALDRIALHDTATTTPLVATEAITTAVQAAENLATYDAEHGSLTFRGAELAGDDDFRAYVREEYLAWRHAQAS
;
A
#
# COMPACT_ATOMS: atom_id res chain seq x y z
N MET A 1 22.27 2.35 -6.50
CA MET A 1 20.97 1.67 -6.59
C MET A 1 20.34 2.10 -7.89
N THR A 2 20.22 1.20 -8.87
CA THR A 2 19.52 1.48 -10.12
C THR A 2 18.02 1.50 -9.83
N ASN A 3 17.39 2.67 -9.91
CA ASN A 3 15.93 2.76 -9.93
C ASN A 3 15.46 2.00 -11.17
N ASP A 4 14.91 0.81 -10.99
CA ASP A 4 14.23 0.09 -12.06
C ASP A 4 13.04 0.95 -12.51
N PRO A 5 12.97 1.38 -13.79
CA PRO A 5 11.84 2.17 -14.28
C PRO A 5 10.49 1.44 -14.16
N ASN A 6 10.50 0.13 -13.95
CA ASN A 6 9.32 -0.69 -13.67
C ASN A 6 9.31 -1.25 -12.24
N GLY A 7 10.14 -0.72 -11.36
CA GLY A 7 10.21 -1.13 -9.96
C GLY A 7 9.15 -0.44 -9.08
N PRO A 8 8.95 -0.94 -7.85
CA PRO A 8 7.96 -0.39 -6.94
C PRO A 8 8.19 1.08 -6.59
N ASP A 9 9.46 1.50 -6.43
CA ASP A 9 9.82 2.89 -6.16
C ASP A 9 9.37 3.83 -7.30
N THR A 10 9.50 3.39 -8.56
CA THR A 10 9.04 4.15 -9.72
C THR A 10 7.51 4.17 -9.79
N ALA A 11 6.83 3.09 -9.44
CA ALA A 11 5.37 3.07 -9.34
C ALA A 11 4.84 4.07 -8.30
N TYR A 12 5.52 4.19 -7.16
CA TYR A 12 5.20 5.19 -6.14
C TYR A 12 5.51 6.63 -6.57
N ALA A 13 6.61 6.84 -7.27
CA ALA A 13 6.95 8.16 -7.81
C ALA A 13 5.90 8.64 -8.83
N ASN A 14 5.31 7.70 -9.59
CA ASN A 14 4.27 7.97 -10.59
C ASN A 14 2.84 7.86 -10.03
N ALA A 15 2.68 7.57 -8.74
CA ALA A 15 1.37 7.47 -8.11
C ALA A 15 0.76 8.87 -7.95
N PRO A 16 -0.59 8.99 -7.89
CA PRO A 16 -1.24 10.27 -7.64
C PRO A 16 -0.73 10.94 -6.36
N GLU A 17 -0.83 12.27 -6.28
CA GLU A 17 -0.41 13.01 -5.09
C GLU A 17 -1.11 12.47 -3.83
N VAL A 18 -0.39 12.41 -2.71
CA VAL A 18 -0.90 11.85 -1.45
C VAL A 18 -2.20 12.52 -1.02
N GLY A 19 -2.31 13.84 -1.18
CA GLY A 19 -3.54 14.57 -0.85
C GLY A 19 -4.75 14.13 -1.70
N ALA A 20 -4.54 13.84 -2.99
CA ALA A 20 -5.59 13.33 -3.87
C ALA A 20 -5.99 11.90 -3.50
N GLU A 21 -5.03 11.04 -3.13
CA GLU A 21 -5.32 9.69 -2.65
C GLU A 21 -6.09 9.71 -1.32
N VAL A 22 -5.72 10.56 -0.37
CA VAL A 22 -6.44 10.69 0.91
C VAL A 22 -7.89 11.13 0.68
N ALA A 23 -8.12 12.09 -0.22
CA ALA A 23 -9.48 12.50 -0.59
C ALA A 23 -10.28 11.35 -1.23
N TRP A 24 -9.66 10.58 -2.13
CA TRP A 24 -10.28 9.39 -2.73
C TRP A 24 -10.61 8.32 -1.69
N ILE A 25 -9.70 8.04 -0.75
CA ILE A 25 -9.90 7.08 0.35
C ILE A 25 -11.08 7.54 1.22
N ALA A 26 -11.14 8.82 1.59
CA ALA A 26 -12.22 9.37 2.40
C ALA A 26 -13.59 9.23 1.71
N GLN A 27 -13.64 9.52 0.40
CA GLN A 27 -14.85 9.35 -0.40
C GLN A 27 -15.26 7.87 -0.54
N ARG A 28 -14.31 6.96 -0.71
CA ARG A 28 -14.58 5.53 -0.80
C ARG A 28 -14.95 4.91 0.54
N ALA A 29 -14.42 5.38 1.66
CA ALA A 29 -14.74 4.85 2.99
C ALA A 29 -16.23 5.05 3.36
N THR A 30 -16.88 6.09 2.84
CA THR A 30 -18.33 6.31 3.01
C THR A 30 -19.18 5.51 2.02
N SER A 31 -18.55 4.98 0.98
CA SER A 31 -19.16 4.23 -0.10
C SER A 31 -18.85 2.75 0.08
N ARG A 32 -19.75 1.96 0.72
CA ARG A 32 -19.54 0.51 0.91
C ARG A 32 -19.09 -0.16 -0.41
N PRO A 33 -18.06 -1.02 -0.39
CA PRO A 33 -17.75 -1.81 -1.57
C PRO A 33 -18.92 -2.75 -1.89
N ILE A 34 -19.26 -2.86 -3.18
CA ILE A 34 -20.31 -3.73 -3.72
C ILE A 34 -19.71 -5.08 -4.18
N SER A 35 -18.40 -5.16 -4.41
CA SER A 35 -17.69 -6.38 -4.82
C SER A 35 -16.34 -6.57 -4.09
N PRO A 36 -15.83 -7.81 -3.98
CA PRO A 36 -14.52 -8.10 -3.38
C PRO A 36 -13.35 -7.39 -4.07
N GLU A 37 -13.40 -7.24 -5.40
CA GLU A 37 -12.35 -6.55 -6.17
C GLU A 37 -12.26 -5.06 -5.81
N ALA A 38 -13.42 -4.42 -5.62
CA ALA A 38 -13.48 -3.02 -5.20
C ALA A 38 -12.99 -2.83 -3.75
N ASP A 39 -13.26 -3.79 -2.85
CA ASP A 39 -12.74 -3.76 -1.48
C ASP A 39 -11.21 -3.95 -1.47
N ARG A 40 -10.70 -4.88 -2.30
CA ARG A 40 -9.26 -5.09 -2.45
C ARG A 40 -8.54 -3.86 -2.98
N GLU A 41 -9.04 -3.23 -4.05
CA GLU A 41 -8.45 -2.00 -4.60
C GLU A 41 -8.40 -0.90 -3.53
N PHE A 42 -9.49 -0.71 -2.78
CA PHE A 42 -9.55 0.26 -1.70
C PHE A 42 -8.46 0.02 -0.64
N ARG A 43 -8.33 -1.23 -0.17
CA ARG A 43 -7.31 -1.61 0.81
C ARG A 43 -5.91 -1.39 0.29
N LEU A 44 -5.64 -1.80 -0.96
CA LEU A 44 -4.33 -1.66 -1.60
C LEU A 44 -3.93 -0.19 -1.73
N ARG A 45 -4.81 0.66 -2.28
CA ARG A 45 -4.52 2.08 -2.46
C ARG A 45 -4.37 2.81 -1.13
N LYS A 46 -5.16 2.44 -0.12
CA LYS A 46 -5.00 2.96 1.25
C LYS A 46 -3.65 2.58 1.85
N ALA A 47 -3.24 1.32 1.76
CA ALA A 47 -1.95 0.86 2.28
C ALA A 47 -0.77 1.55 1.57
N ALA A 48 -0.82 1.66 0.24
CA ALA A 48 0.22 2.34 -0.54
C ALA A 48 0.33 3.84 -0.22
N ALA A 49 -0.79 4.54 -0.01
CA ALA A 49 -0.78 5.95 0.38
C ALA A 49 -0.13 6.16 1.77
N LEU A 50 -0.48 5.30 2.74
CA LEU A 50 0.09 5.36 4.09
C LEU A 50 1.57 5.00 4.10
N ASP A 51 2.01 4.02 3.32
CA ASP A 51 3.42 3.68 3.17
C ASP A 51 4.23 4.84 2.55
N ARG A 52 3.67 5.56 1.57
CA ARG A 52 4.28 6.77 0.99
C ARG A 52 4.40 7.91 2.01
N ILE A 53 3.40 8.09 2.88
CA ILE A 53 3.47 9.05 4.00
C ILE A 53 4.60 8.64 4.95
N ALA A 54 4.65 7.36 5.35
CA ALA A 54 5.70 6.85 6.23
C ALA A 54 7.11 7.03 5.63
N LEU A 55 7.29 6.80 4.33
CA LEU A 55 8.56 7.07 3.64
C LEU A 55 8.92 8.56 3.66
N HIS A 56 7.94 9.44 3.40
CA HIS A 56 8.15 10.89 3.43
C HIS A 56 8.53 11.39 4.83
N ASP A 57 7.79 10.97 5.86
CA ASP A 57 8.02 11.39 7.24
C ASP A 57 9.36 10.85 7.75
N THR A 58 9.72 9.61 7.42
CA THR A 58 11.04 9.04 7.74
C THR A 58 12.18 9.82 7.10
N ALA A 59 11.98 10.37 5.90
CA ALA A 59 12.99 11.12 5.18
C ALA A 59 13.10 12.60 5.63
N THR A 60 12.03 13.17 6.17
CA THR A 60 11.93 14.62 6.45
C THR A 60 11.87 14.97 7.94
N THR A 61 11.59 14.00 8.80
CA THR A 61 11.37 14.22 10.24
C THR A 61 12.28 13.34 11.10
N THR A 62 12.22 13.51 12.42
CA THR A 62 12.95 12.64 13.35
C THR A 62 12.27 11.27 13.43
N PRO A 63 13.02 10.19 13.76
CA PRO A 63 12.42 8.87 13.90
C PRO A 63 11.23 8.83 14.86
N LEU A 64 11.27 9.61 15.94
CA LEU A 64 10.17 9.70 16.91
C LEU A 64 8.87 10.26 16.30
N VAL A 65 9.00 11.23 15.38
CA VAL A 65 7.86 11.83 14.68
C VAL A 65 7.33 10.88 13.60
N ALA A 66 8.22 10.18 12.90
CA ALA A 66 7.85 9.22 11.86
C ALA A 66 7.20 7.93 12.41
N THR A 67 7.37 7.61 13.70
CA THR A 67 6.85 6.37 14.31
C THR A 67 5.37 6.13 14.03
N GLU A 68 4.52 7.14 14.22
CA GLU A 68 3.07 6.97 14.02
C GLU A 68 2.72 6.65 12.56
N ALA A 69 3.38 7.32 11.61
CA ALA A 69 3.19 7.07 10.18
C ALA A 69 3.66 5.65 9.81
N ILE A 70 4.81 5.22 10.34
CA ILE A 70 5.36 3.88 10.12
C ILE A 70 4.40 2.83 10.67
N THR A 71 3.97 2.93 11.93
CA THR A 71 3.03 1.98 12.55
C THR A 71 1.71 1.93 11.78
N THR A 72 1.18 3.08 11.35
CA THR A 72 -0.06 3.13 10.58
C THR A 72 0.09 2.47 9.21
N ALA A 73 1.24 2.64 8.54
CA ALA A 73 1.54 1.97 7.27
C ALA A 73 1.64 0.45 7.44
N VAL A 74 2.30 -0.03 8.49
CA VAL A 74 2.40 -1.46 8.82
C VAL A 74 1.01 -2.06 9.05
N GLN A 75 0.19 -1.44 9.90
CA GLN A 75 -1.17 -1.92 10.16
C GLN A 75 -2.03 -1.97 8.89
N ALA A 76 -1.90 -0.99 7.99
CA ALA A 76 -2.63 -1.01 6.72
C ALA A 76 -2.13 -2.12 5.79
N ALA A 77 -0.83 -2.38 5.77
CA ALA A 77 -0.22 -3.46 5.03
C ALA A 77 -0.65 -4.85 5.54
N GLU A 78 -0.66 -5.06 6.85
CA GLU A 78 -1.18 -6.27 7.50
C GLU A 78 -2.65 -6.52 7.13
N ASN A 79 -3.48 -5.47 7.15
CA ASN A 79 -4.90 -5.56 6.80
C ASN A 79 -5.11 -5.97 5.34
N LEU A 80 -4.26 -5.49 4.41
CA LEU A 80 -4.29 -5.94 3.01
C LEU A 80 -3.84 -7.39 2.88
N ALA A 81 -2.71 -7.74 3.48
CA ALA A 81 -2.14 -9.09 3.43
C ALA A 81 -3.11 -10.14 4.00
N THR A 82 -3.77 -9.82 5.11
CA THR A 82 -4.81 -10.66 5.72
C THR A 82 -6.00 -10.82 4.78
N TYR A 83 -6.49 -9.71 4.20
CA TYR A 83 -7.62 -9.76 3.26
C TYR A 83 -7.30 -10.65 2.05
N ASP A 84 -6.10 -10.51 1.48
CA ASP A 84 -5.65 -11.31 0.35
C ASP A 84 -5.44 -12.78 0.69
N ALA A 85 -5.00 -13.08 1.91
CA ALA A 85 -4.91 -14.46 2.39
C ALA A 85 -6.30 -15.12 2.52
N GLU A 86 -7.32 -14.35 2.89
CA GLU A 86 -8.70 -14.83 3.04
C GLU A 86 -9.46 -14.95 1.70
N HIS A 87 -9.17 -14.07 0.73
CA HIS A 87 -9.96 -13.92 -0.50
C HIS A 87 -9.21 -14.26 -1.80
N GLY A 88 -7.90 -14.47 -1.76
CA GLY A 88 -7.06 -14.72 -2.94
C GLY A 88 -6.91 -16.21 -3.31
N SER A 89 -6.83 -16.50 -4.61
CA SER A 89 -6.44 -17.82 -5.12
C SER A 89 -4.91 -18.01 -5.05
N LEU A 90 -4.43 -18.54 -3.92
CA LEU A 90 -3.23 -19.41 -3.83
C LEU A 90 -1.88 -18.92 -4.38
N THR A 91 -1.49 -17.66 -4.14
CA THR A 91 -0.05 -17.32 -3.98
C THR A 91 0.16 -16.56 -2.68
N PHE A 92 0.29 -17.35 -1.63
CA PHE A 92 0.42 -16.96 -0.24
C PHE A 92 1.78 -16.28 -0.01
N ARG A 93 1.84 -14.94 -0.07
CA ARG A 93 2.98 -14.15 0.47
C ARG A 93 2.68 -13.60 1.86
N GLY A 94 1.41 -13.33 2.18
CA GLY A 94 1.01 -12.60 3.39
C GLY A 94 1.36 -13.26 4.73
N ALA A 95 1.24 -14.58 4.86
CA ALA A 95 1.54 -15.25 6.15
C ALA A 95 2.98 -15.76 6.27
N GLU A 96 3.82 -15.53 5.27
CA GLU A 96 5.28 -15.71 5.35
C GLU A 96 6.00 -14.42 5.77
N LEU A 97 5.28 -13.29 5.85
CA LEU A 97 5.83 -12.00 6.28
C LEU A 97 6.16 -12.06 7.77
N ALA A 98 7.42 -11.78 8.11
CA ALA A 98 7.95 -11.99 9.45
C ALA A 98 8.13 -10.68 10.23
N GLY A 99 8.13 -9.52 9.55
CA GLY A 99 8.25 -8.22 10.19
C GLY A 99 7.64 -7.05 9.40
N ASP A 100 7.60 -5.90 10.06
CA ASP A 100 7.04 -4.63 9.56
C ASP A 100 7.54 -4.25 8.16
N ASP A 101 8.83 -4.41 7.90
CA ASP A 101 9.42 -4.09 6.60
C ASP A 101 8.96 -5.06 5.50
N ASP A 102 8.68 -6.32 5.83
CA ASP A 102 8.17 -7.32 4.88
C ASP A 102 6.73 -6.94 4.45
N PHE A 103 5.88 -6.52 5.39
CA PHE A 103 4.54 -6.03 5.09
C PHE A 103 4.56 -4.79 4.18
N ARG A 104 5.43 -3.83 4.47
CA ARG A 104 5.54 -2.62 3.65
C ARG A 104 6.13 -2.92 2.26
N ALA A 105 7.08 -3.84 2.15
CA ALA A 105 7.61 -4.30 0.87
C ALA A 105 6.52 -5.00 0.03
N TYR A 106 5.72 -5.86 0.65
CA TYR A 106 4.59 -6.52 0.00
C TYR A 106 3.59 -5.52 -0.62
N VAL A 107 3.22 -4.45 0.11
CA VAL A 107 2.33 -3.40 -0.43
C VAL A 107 2.91 -2.76 -1.69
N ARG A 108 4.21 -2.49 -1.71
CA ARG A 108 4.89 -1.87 -2.85
C ARG A 108 4.84 -2.77 -4.09
N GLU A 109 5.07 -4.06 -3.91
CA GLU A 109 4.98 -5.06 -4.99
C GLU A 109 3.55 -5.22 -5.52
N GLU A 110 2.57 -5.32 -4.63
CA GLU A 110 1.16 -5.43 -5.04
C GLU A 110 0.66 -4.15 -5.73
N TYR A 111 1.11 -2.98 -5.28
CA TYR A 111 0.77 -1.72 -5.92
C TYR A 111 1.35 -1.64 -7.34
N LEU A 112 2.60 -2.09 -7.52
CA LEU A 112 3.21 -2.20 -8.85
C LEU A 112 2.41 -3.13 -9.76
N ALA A 113 2.08 -4.34 -9.28
CA ALA A 113 1.30 -5.32 -10.05
C ALA A 113 -0.08 -4.76 -10.45
N TRP A 114 -0.77 -4.09 -9.52
CA TRP A 114 -2.03 -3.42 -9.80
C TRP A 114 -1.88 -2.32 -10.85
N ARG A 115 -0.86 -1.45 -10.75
CA ARG A 115 -0.60 -0.40 -11.74
C ARG A 115 -0.39 -0.97 -13.14
N HIS A 116 0.33 -2.09 -13.27
CA HIS A 116 0.50 -2.76 -14.55
C HIS A 116 -0.82 -3.34 -15.09
N ALA A 117 -1.62 -3.96 -14.24
CA ALA A 117 -2.92 -4.49 -14.63
C ALA A 117 -3.90 -3.38 -15.09
N GLN A 118 -3.79 -2.16 -14.55
CA GLN A 118 -4.60 -1.01 -15.00
C GLN A 118 -4.13 -0.39 -16.33
N ALA A 119 -2.87 -0.61 -16.71
CA ALA A 119 -2.28 -0.10 -17.94
C ALA A 119 -2.42 -1.06 -19.14
N SER A 120 -2.99 -2.25 -18.90
CA SER A 120 -3.23 -3.32 -19.87
C SER A 120 -4.64 -3.24 -20.45
#